data_AF-A0A843Y9S0-F1
#
_entry.id   AF-A0A843Y9S0-F1
#
_cell.length_a   1.000
_cell.length_b   1.000
_cell.length_c   1.000
_cell.angle_alpha   90.00
_cell.angle_beta   90.00
_cell.angle_gamma   90.00
#
_symmetry.space_group_name_H-M   'P 1'
#
loop_
_entity.id
_entity.type
_entity.pdbx_description
1 polymer ?
#
loop_
_entity_poly.entity_id
_entity_poly.type
_entity_poly.pdbx_seq_one_letter_code
_entity_poly.pdbx_strand_id
1 'polypeptide(L)' 'MAEIIAFPAFHTPRPARPTPVGFTLYLHRFTSRRQLAHDLLHAPDSVLADAGLTRLQLQREIAKPFWRA' A
#
# COMPACT_ATOMS: atom_id res chain seq x y z
N MET A 1 17.48 27.75 -27.27
CA MET A 1 18.15 27.35 -26.01
C MET A 1 17.08 26.86 -25.06
N ALA A 2 16.99 25.55 -24.81
CA ALA A 2 16.02 24.97 -23.89
C ALA A 2 16.76 24.48 -22.65
N GLU A 3 16.49 25.08 -21.49
CA GLU A 3 17.00 24.65 -20.19
C GLU A 3 16.36 23.31 -19.81
N ILE A 4 17.20 22.30 -19.62
CA ILE A 4 16.79 21.02 -19.05
C ILE A 4 16.75 21.20 -17.54
N ILE A 5 15.55 21.37 -16.98
CA ILE A 5 15.34 21.34 -15.54
C ILE A 5 15.71 19.94 -15.05
N ALA A 6 16.84 19.81 -14.35
CA ALA A 6 17.24 18.57 -13.73
C ALA A 6 16.23 18.19 -12.64
N PHE A 7 15.45 17.14 -12.89
CA PHE A 7 14.58 16.53 -11.87
C PHE A 7 15.47 15.98 -10.74
N PRO A 8 15.15 16.22 -9.45
CA PRO A 8 15.91 15.62 -8.36
C PRO A 8 15.78 14.11 -8.46
N ALA A 9 16.93 13.43 -8.59
CA ALA A 9 16.98 11.98 -8.53
C ALA A 9 16.45 11.53 -7.17
N PHE A 10 15.26 10.93 -7.14
CA PHE A 10 14.77 10.24 -5.95
C PHE A 10 15.66 9.02 -5.72
N HIS A 11 16.71 9.20 -4.93
CA HIS A 11 17.51 8.11 -4.43
C HIS A 11 16.62 7.30 -3.48
N THR A 12 16.06 6.20 -3.98
CA THR A 12 15.45 5.22 -3.09
C THR A 12 16.58 4.62 -2.26
N PRO A 13 16.60 4.81 -0.92
CA PRO A 13 17.62 4.18 -0.10
C PRO A 13 17.50 2.67 -0.32
N ARG A 14 18.60 2.06 -0.78
CA ARG A 14 18.72 0.61 -0.90
C ARG A 14 18.35 0.03 0.47
N PRO A 15 17.38 -0.89 0.60
CA PRO A 15 17.05 -1.43 1.90
C PRO A 15 18.29 -2.14 2.44
N ALA A 16 18.88 -1.57 3.49
CA ALA A 16 19.84 -2.26 4.31
C ALA A 16 19.19 -3.57 4.79
N ARG A 17 20.00 -4.63 4.93
CA ARG A 17 19.65 -5.97 5.42
C ARG A 17 18.34 -5.99 6.23
N PRO A 18 17.37 -6.88 5.95
CA PRO A 18 16.10 -6.90 6.67
C PRO A 18 16.37 -6.95 8.18
N THR A 19 16.09 -5.84 8.86
CA THR A 19 16.20 -5.77 10.30
C THR A 19 14.98 -6.50 10.90
N PRO A 20 15.08 -7.07 12.11
CA PRO A 20 13.93 -7.65 12.79
C PRO A 20 12.77 -6.65 12.93
N VAL A 21 13.08 -5.35 13.04
CA VAL A 21 12.09 -4.26 13.00
C VAL A 21 11.35 -4.20 11.65
N GLY A 22 12.09 -4.35 10.54
CA GLY A 22 11.51 -4.43 9.20
C GLY A 22 10.63 -5.65 9.02
N PHE A 23 10.97 -6.79 9.64
CA PHE A 23 10.16 -8.01 9.60
C PHE A 23 8.85 -7.88 10.39
N THR A 24 8.87 -7.30 11.59
CA THR A 24 7.64 -7.05 12.37
C THR A 24 6.73 -6.03 11.68
N LEU A 25 7.29 -4.95 11.14
CA LEU A 25 6.53 -3.98 10.36
C LEU A 25 5.95 -4.61 9.08
N TYR A 26 6.70 -5.52 8.46
CA TYR A 26 6.24 -6.33 7.33
C TYR A 26 5.03 -7.18 7.72
N LEU A 27 5.12 -7.96 8.81
CA LEU A 27 4.01 -8.80 9.29
C LEU A 27 2.79 -7.96 9.63
N HIS A 28 2.97 -6.84 10.34
CA HIS A 28 1.87 -5.94 10.70
C HIS A 28 1.15 -5.39 9.46
N ARG A 29 1.90 -4.90 8.47
CA ARG A 29 1.29 -4.39 7.23
C ARG A 29 0.55 -5.49 6.45
N PHE A 30 1.08 -6.70 6.46
CA PHE A 30 0.45 -7.85 5.82
C PHE A 30 -0.85 -8.25 6.52
N THR A 31 -0.85 -8.38 7.85
CA THR A 31 -2.03 -8.76 8.62
C THR A 31 -3.12 -7.70 8.57
N SER A 32 -2.78 -6.42 8.71
CA SER A 32 -3.75 -5.32 8.59
C SER A 32 -4.45 -5.31 7.23
N ARG A 33 -3.72 -5.56 6.12
CA ARG A 33 -4.34 -5.66 4.80
C ARG A 33 -5.25 -6.87 4.66
N ARG A 34 -4.86 -8.03 5.21
CA ARG A 34 -5.71 -9.22 5.17
C ARG A 34 -6.98 -9.06 6.00
N GLN A 35 -6.88 -8.41 7.15
CA GLN A 35 -8.02 -8.09 8.00
C GLN A 35 -8.99 -7.16 7.27
N LEU A 36 -8.47 -6.05 6.74
CA LEU A 36 -9.25 -5.09 5.95
C LEU A 36 -9.90 -5.75 4.73
N ALA A 37 -9.17 -6.62 4.03
CA ALA A 37 -9.72 -7.40 2.94
C ALA A 37 -10.85 -8.31 3.41
N HIS A 38 -10.62 -9.11 4.45
CA HIS A 38 -11.63 -10.03 4.97
C HIS A 38 -12.92 -9.31 5.38
N ASP A 39 -12.77 -8.18 6.09
CA ASP A 39 -13.90 -7.44 6.65
C ASP A 39 -14.67 -6.66 5.56
N LEU A 40 -13.98 -6.13 4.55
CA LEU A 40 -14.60 -5.29 3.52
C LEU A 40 -14.93 -6.01 2.20
N LEU A 41 -14.34 -7.17 1.92
CA LEU A 41 -14.59 -7.90 0.66
C LEU A 41 -16.06 -8.35 0.55
N HIS A 42 -16.67 -8.69 1.69
CA HIS A 42 -18.08 -9.09 1.79
C HIS A 42 -19.02 -7.95 2.20
N ALA A 43 -18.48 -6.77 2.50
CA ALA A 43 -19.29 -5.62 2.85
C ALA A 43 -20.10 -5.13 1.64
N PRO A 44 -21.33 -4.63 1.85
CA PRO A 44 -22.11 -3.98 0.80
C PRO A 44 -21.44 -2.67 0.37
N ASP A 45 -21.72 -2.21 -0.85
CA ASP A 45 -21.09 -1.00 -1.41
C ASP A 45 -21.42 0.27 -0.60
N SER A 46 -22.53 0.30 0.13
CA SER A 46 -22.85 1.39 1.07
C SER A 46 -21.82 1.52 2.19
N VAL A 47 -21.40 0.40 2.79
CA VAL A 47 -20.38 0.38 3.86
C VAL A 47 -19.00 0.75 3.30
N LEU A 48 -18.71 0.37 2.06
CA LEU A 48 -17.49 0.81 1.38
C LEU A 48 -17.50 2.33 1.15
N ALA A 49 -18.64 2.88 0.73
CA ALA A 49 -18.81 4.31 0.52
C ALA A 49 -18.64 5.12 1.82
N ASP A 50 -19.14 4.62 2.95
CA ASP A 50 -18.91 5.23 4.28
C ASP A 50 -17.42 5.28 4.64
N ALA A 51 -16.65 4.28 4.22
CA ALA A 51 -15.20 4.25 4.36
C ALA A 51 -14.46 5.07 3.27
N GLY A 52 -15.18 5.74 2.37
CA GLY A 52 -14.60 6.50 1.25
C GLY A 52 -13.94 5.63 0.19
N LEU A 53 -14.29 4.34 0.13
CA LEU A 53 -13.72 3.38 -0.79
C LEU A 53 -14.75 2.93 -1.83
N THR A 54 -14.31 2.80 -3.07
CA THR A 54 -15.03 2.05 -4.10
C THR A 54 -14.59 0.59 -4.09
N ARG A 55 -15.47 -0.30 -4.57
CA ARG A 55 -15.15 -1.73 -4.75
C ARG A 55 -13.86 -1.94 -5.53
N LEU A 56 -13.66 -1.17 -6.59
CA LEU A 56 -12.46 -1.24 -7.43
C LEU A 56 -11.20 -0.77 -6.68
N GLN A 57 -11.29 0.28 -5.86
CA GLN A 57 -10.18 0.72 -5.02
C GLN A 57 -9.82 -0.33 -3.99
N LEU A 58 -10.81 -0.95 -3.33
CA LEU A 58 -10.58 -2.05 -2.39
C LEU A 58 -9.85 -3.22 -3.08
N GLN A 59 -10.32 -3.65 -4.26
CA GLN A 59 -9.66 -4.71 -5.03
C GLN A 59 -8.21 -4.34 -5.41
N ARG A 60 -7.97 -3.07 -5.78
CA ARG A 60 -6.62 -2.57 -6.07
C ARG A 60 -5.73 -2.59 -4.83
N GLU A 61 -6.24 -2.15 -3.67
CA GLU A 61 -5.50 -2.20 -2.39
C GLU A 61 -5.15 -3.63 -1.99
N ILE A 62 -6.08 -4.58 -2.17
CA ILE A 62 -5.85 -6.01 -1.93
C ILE A 62 -4.78 -6.57 -2.88
N ALA A 63 -4.82 -6.16 -4.15
CA ALA A 63 -3.87 -6.60 -5.17
C ALA A 63 -2.48 -5.96 -5.06
N LYS A 64 -2.30 -4.93 -4.21
CA LYS A 64 -0.98 -4.29 -4.04
C LYS A 64 0.03 -5.31 -3.50
N PRO A 65 1.19 -5.47 -4.16
CA PRO A 65 2.25 -6.28 -3.60
C PRO A 65 2.69 -5.70 -2.26
N PHE A 66 2.91 -6.56 -1.27
CA PHE A 66 3.08 -6.15 0.13
C PHE A 66 4.24 -5.16 0.37
N TRP A 67 5.23 -5.13 -0.53
CA TRP A 67 6.41 -4.25 -0.52
C TRP A 67 6.18 -2.86 -1.13
N ARG A 68 5.07 -2.64 -1.83
CA ARG A 68 4.64 -1.33 -2.33
C ARG A 68 3.51 -0.82 -1.43
N ALA A 69 3.87 0.09 -0.51
CA ALA A 69 2.94 0.94 0.21
C ALA A 69 2.80 2.25 -0.55
#